data_AF-A0A285JUN4-F1
#
_entry.id   AF-A0A285JUN4-F1
#
_cell.length_a   1.000
_cell.length_b   1.000
_cell.length_c   1.000
_cell.angle_alpha   90.00
_cell.angle_beta   90.00
_cell.angle_gamma   90.00
#
_symmetry.space_group_name_H-M   'P 1'
#
loop_
_entity.id
_entity.type
_entity.pdbx_description
1 polymer ?
#
loop_
_entity_poly.entity_id
_entity_poly.type
_entity_poly.pdbx_seq_one_letter_code
_entity_poly.pdbx_strand_id
1 'polypeptide(L)'
;MSAGSLHRRFRAELGTTPLAWLTTERVTLACRLIEQGAHGLEAVARRSGLGSGANMRALFKRHLGVSPSAYRVGLAPTADGGQPYR
;
A
#
# COMPACT_ATOMS: atom_id res chain seq x y z
N MET A 1 -18.43 6.54 -17.80
CA MET A 1 -18.83 5.67 -16.67
C MET A 1 -18.96 6.52 -15.41
N SER A 2 -19.96 6.27 -14.56
CA SER A 2 -20.10 6.96 -13.26
C SER A 2 -19.30 6.24 -12.16
N ALA A 3 -19.03 6.94 -11.05
CA ALA A 3 -18.31 6.37 -9.90
C ALA A 3 -19.01 5.12 -9.31
N GLY A 4 -20.34 5.10 -9.25
CA GLY A 4 -21.10 3.94 -8.78
C GLY A 4 -21.07 2.75 -9.74
N SER A 5 -21.01 3.00 -11.06
CA SER A 5 -20.86 1.95 -12.07
C SER A 5 -19.46 1.31 -12.00
N LEU A 6 -18.41 2.12 -11.82
CA LEU A 6 -17.05 1.63 -11.59
C LEU A 6 -16.96 0.78 -10.32
N HIS A 7 -17.51 1.26 -9.20
CA HIS A 7 -17.46 0.54 -7.93
C HIS A 7 -18.09 -0.85 -8.02
N ARG A 8 -19.29 -0.96 -8.63
CA ARG A 8 -19.96 -2.26 -8.81
C ARG A 8 -19.17 -3.21 -9.68
N ARG A 9 -18.69 -2.72 -10.83
CA ARG A 9 -17.93 -3.54 -11.78
C ARG A 9 -16.61 -4.01 -11.19
N PHE A 10 -15.89 -3.13 -10.49
CA PHE A 10 -14.65 -3.47 -9.81
C PHE A 10 -14.86 -4.51 -8.70
N ARG A 11 -15.94 -4.38 -7.91
CA ARG A 11 -16.29 -5.40 -6.91
C ARG A 11 -16.66 -6.74 -7.55
N ALA A 12 -17.37 -6.72 -8.67
CA ALA A 12 -17.76 -7.93 -9.39
C ALA A 12 -16.55 -8.66 -9.99
N GLU A 13 -15.57 -7.92 -10.50
CA GLU A 13 -14.38 -8.49 -11.16
C GLU A 13 -13.25 -8.83 -10.16
N LEU A 14 -13.05 -8.02 -9.12
CA LEU A 14 -11.88 -8.10 -8.22
C LEU A 14 -12.23 -8.33 -6.74
N GLY A 15 -13.51 -8.51 -6.40
CA GLY A 15 -13.95 -8.79 -5.03
C GLY A 15 -13.76 -7.64 -4.03
N THR A 16 -13.37 -6.46 -4.50
CA THR A 16 -13.01 -5.33 -3.62
C THR A 16 -13.41 -3.98 -4.19
N THR A 17 -13.21 -2.94 -3.39
CA THR A 17 -13.45 -1.57 -3.85
C THR A 17 -12.20 -1.01 -4.55
N PRO A 18 -12.37 -0.14 -5.56
CA PRO A 18 -11.23 0.48 -6.24
C PRO A 18 -10.24 1.16 -5.28
N LEU A 19 -10.73 1.81 -4.23
CA LEU A 19 -9.89 2.50 -3.26
C LEU A 19 -9.05 1.54 -2.41
N ALA A 20 -9.64 0.43 -1.95
CA ALA A 20 -8.93 -0.56 -1.15
C ALA A 20 -7.85 -1.28 -1.97
N TRP A 21 -8.16 -1.61 -3.22
CA TRP A 21 -7.19 -2.15 -4.17
C TRP A 21 -6.04 -1.16 -4.42
N LEU A 22 -6.37 0.09 -4.76
CA LEU A 22 -5.37 1.12 -5.03
C LEU A 22 -4.49 1.39 -3.81
N THR A 23 -5.06 1.36 -2.61
CA THR A 23 -4.28 1.50 -1.37
C THR A 23 -3.25 0.38 -1.23
N THR A 24 -3.63 -0.86 -1.55
CA THR A 24 -2.73 -2.02 -1.51
C THR A 24 -1.61 -1.87 -2.53
N GLU A 25 -1.93 -1.53 -3.79
CA GLU A 25 -0.93 -1.29 -4.83
C GLU A 25 0.05 -0.17 -4.48
N ARG A 26 -0.42 0.90 -3.85
CA ARG A 26 0.44 2.00 -3.37
C ARG A 26 1.38 1.55 -2.25
N VAL A 27 0.93 0.70 -1.33
CA VAL A 27 1.80 0.10 -0.31
C VAL A 27 2.85 -0.80 -0.96
N THR A 28 2.47 -1.63 -1.94
CA THR A 28 3.41 -2.46 -2.69
C THR A 28 4.45 -1.63 -3.44
N LEU A 29 4.05 -0.52 -4.07
CA LEU A 29 4.99 0.41 -4.70
C LEU A 29 5.94 1.03 -3.68
N ALA A 30 5.43 1.41 -2.50
CA ALA A 30 6.26 1.95 -1.43
C ALA A 30 7.31 0.94 -0.94
N CYS A 31 6.99 -0.35 -0.84
CA CYS A 31 7.97 -1.42 -0.57
C CYS A 31 9.08 -1.47 -1.63
N ARG A 32 8.70 -1.51 -2.92
CA ARG A 32 9.68 -1.52 -4.03
C ARG A 32 10.59 -0.31 -4.01
N LEU A 33 10.07 0.88 -3.71
CA LEU A 33 10.89 2.10 -3.60
C LEU A 33 11.88 2.03 -2.44
N ILE A 34 11.49 1.43 -1.31
CA ILE A 34 12.42 1.22 -0.18
C ILE A 34 13.52 0.22 -0.58
N GLU A 35 13.16 -0.88 -1.23
CA GLU A 35 14.10 -1.90 -1.72
C GLU A 35 15.08 -1.35 -2.75
N GLN A 36 14.64 -0.40 -3.58
CA GLN A 36 15.48 0.31 -4.55
C GLN A 36 16.36 1.40 -3.92
N GLY A 37 16.35 1.57 -2.59
CA GLY A 37 17.22 2.50 -1.89
C GLY A 37 16.77 3.96 -1.91
N ALA A 38 15.46 4.24 -2.00
CA ALA A 38 14.95 5.61 -2.00
C ALA A 38 15.40 6.41 -0.75
N HIS A 39 15.90 7.62 -0.98
CA HIS A 39 16.35 8.53 0.07
C HIS A 39 15.14 9.18 0.78
N GLY A 40 14.77 8.63 1.94
CA GLY A 40 13.84 9.24 2.89
C GLY A 40 12.37 8.80 2.73
N LEU A 41 11.74 8.48 3.87
CA LEU A 41 10.36 7.95 3.90
C LEU A 41 9.31 8.94 3.41
N GLU A 42 9.53 10.25 3.57
CA GLU A 42 8.60 11.28 3.09
C GLU A 42 8.59 11.35 1.55
N ALA A 43 9.76 11.13 0.91
CA ALA A 43 9.85 11.04 -0.54
C ALA A 43 9.16 9.76 -1.04
N VAL A 44 9.34 8.64 -0.35
CA VAL A 44 8.65 7.37 -0.67
C VAL A 44 7.12 7.54 -0.57
N ALA A 45 6.61 8.15 0.49
CA ALA A 45 5.18 8.35 0.66
C ALA A 45 4.56 9.18 -0.47
N ARG A 46 5.24 10.25 -0.91
CA ARG A 46 4.78 11.07 -2.04
C ARG A 46 4.85 10.31 -3.36
N ARG A 47 5.97 9.64 -3.66
CA ARG A 47 6.17 8.89 -4.91
C ARG A 47 5.24 7.69 -5.06
N SER A 48 4.90 7.04 -3.95
CA SER A 48 3.93 5.94 -3.92
C SER A 48 2.47 6.41 -3.93
N GLY A 49 2.19 7.73 -3.87
CA GLY A 49 0.83 8.26 -3.83
C GLY A 49 0.12 8.07 -2.48
N LEU A 50 0.86 7.78 -1.41
CA LEU A 50 0.36 7.70 -0.03
C LEU A 50 0.27 9.08 0.65
N GLY A 51 0.85 10.11 0.02
CA GLY A 51 0.68 11.52 0.40
C GLY A 51 1.65 11.98 1.49
N SER A 52 1.67 11.30 2.64
CA SER A 52 2.52 11.68 3.79
C SER A 52 3.15 10.49 4.49
N GLY A 53 4.27 10.72 5.17
CA GLY A 53 4.93 9.67 5.97
C GLY A 53 4.04 9.13 7.09
N ALA A 54 3.13 9.94 7.65
CA ALA A 54 2.18 9.50 8.67
C ALA A 54 1.16 8.49 8.12
N ASN A 55 0.56 8.80 6.96
CA ASN A 55 -0.38 7.89 6.30
C ASN A 55 0.33 6.59 5.86
N MET A 56 1.53 6.71 5.30
CA MET A 56 2.34 5.55 4.94
C MET A 56 2.65 4.66 6.14
N ARG A 57 3.00 5.22 7.31
CA ARG A 57 3.19 4.44 8.54
C ARG A 57 1.93 3.67 8.96
N ALA A 58 0.77 4.34 8.95
CA ALA A 58 -0.50 3.70 9.30
C ALA A 58 -0.84 2.54 8.34
N LEU A 59 -0.67 2.75 7.04
CA LEU A 59 -0.94 1.73 6.03
C LEU A 59 0.07 0.58 6.08
N PHE A 60 1.35 0.85 6.29
CA PHE A 60 2.35 -0.21 6.52
C PHE A 60 1.99 -1.07 7.74
N LYS A 61 1.61 -0.45 8.85
CA LYS A 61 1.19 -1.20 10.04
C LYS A 61 -0.04 -2.07 9.77
N ARG A 62 -1.02 -1.53 9.02
CA ARG A 62 -2.25 -2.25 8.67
C ARG A 62 -2.02 -3.39 7.66
N HIS A 63 -1.18 -3.17 6.66
CA HIS A 63 -1.02 -4.09 5.52
C HIS A 63 0.19 -5.02 5.65
N LEU A 64 1.18 -4.70 6.49
CA LEU A 64 2.43 -5.46 6.60
C LEU A 64 2.80 -5.76 8.06
N GLY A 65 2.09 -5.17 9.03
CA GLY A 65 2.35 -5.33 10.47
C GLY A 65 3.62 -4.64 10.98
N VAL A 66 4.44 -4.07 10.10
CA VAL A 66 5.71 -3.39 10.42
C VAL A 66 5.66 -1.92 10.01
N SER A 67 6.56 -1.09 10.54
CA SER A 67 6.71 0.30 10.07
C SER A 67 7.60 0.38 8.83
N PRO A 68 7.53 1.44 8.01
CA PRO A 68 8.44 1.61 6.87
C PRO A 68 9.92 1.66 7.27
N SER A 69 10.24 2.25 8.42
CA SER A 69 11.61 2.28 8.95
C SER A 69 12.10 0.88 9.31
N ALA A 70 11.24 0.07 9.93
CA ALA A 70 11.56 -1.30 10.30
C ALA A 70 11.69 -2.20 9.06
N TYR A 71 10.78 -2.04 8.09
CA TYR A 71 10.85 -2.71 6.79
C TYR A 71 12.20 -2.43 6.08
N ARG A 72 12.62 -1.16 6.04
CA ARG A 72 13.89 -0.73 5.41
C ARG A 72 15.12 -1.40 6.02
N VAL A 73 15.12 -1.70 7.31
CA VAL A 73 16.26 -2.36 7.98
C VAL A 73 16.13 -3.89 7.98
N GLY A 74 15.21 -4.45 7.18
CA GLY A 74 15.09 -5.89 6.95
C GLY A 74 14.12 -6.61 7.88
N LEU A 75 13.30 -5.90 8.67
CA LEU A 75 12.25 -6.57 9.44
C LEU A 75 11.18 -7.08 8.49
N ALA A 76 11.02 -8.40 8.43
CA ALA A 76 10.03 -9.06 7.59
C ALA A 76 8.60 -8.63 7.96
N PRO A 77 7.73 -8.37 6.96
CA PRO A 77 6.30 -8.23 7.21
C PRO A 77 5.75 -9.45 7.95
N THR A 78 4.90 -9.20 8.94
CA THR A 78 4.12 -10.27 9.56
C THR A 78 3.00 -10.66 8.60
N ALA A 79 2.84 -11.95 8.30
CA ALA A 79 1.97 -12.48 7.25
C ALA A 79 0.45 -12.20 7.41
N ASP A 80 0.02 -11.45 8.44
CA ASP A 80 -1.37 -11.03 8.63
C ASP A 80 -1.86 -9.95 7.65
N GLY A 81 -0.95 -9.44 6.82
CA GLY A 81 -1.25 -8.54 5.72
C GLY A 81 -1.88 -9.24 4.53
N GLY A 82 -3.05 -9.86 4.71
CA GLY A 82 -3.75 -10.61 3.69
C GLY A 82 -3.66 -9.93 2.33
N GLN A 83 -2.87 -10.50 1.43
CA GLN A 83 -2.75 -10.06 0.05
C GLN A 83 -4.04 -10.52 -0.63
N PRO A 84 -5.05 -9.66 -0.81
CA PRO A 84 -6.39 -10.19 -1.02
C PRO A 84 -6.65 -10.57 -2.48
N TYR A 85 -5.66 -10.47 -3.37
CA TYR A 85 -5.80 -10.67 -4.80
C TYR A 85 -4.52 -11.32 -5.36
N ARG A 86 -4.43 -12.64 -5.28
CA ARG A 86 -3.53 -13.47 -6.10
C ARG A 86 -4.35 -14.59 -6.71
#